data_AF-A0A2N5XIE0-F1
#
_entry.id   AF-A0A2N5XIE0-F1
#
_cell.length_a   1.000
_cell.length_b   1.000
_cell.length_c   1.000
_cell.angle_alpha   90.00
_cell.angle_beta   90.00
_cell.angle_gamma   90.00
#
_symmetry.space_group_name_H-M   'P 1'
#
loop_
_entity.id
_entity.type
_entity.pdbx_description
1 polymer ?
#
loop_
_entity_poly.entity_id
_entity_poly.type
_entity_poly.pdbx_seq_one_letter_code
_entity_poly.pdbx_strand_id
1 'polypeptide(L)'
;MSVDRLTNTVRPYAWGSVTAIPELLGTEPTGEPQAEMWMGAHPGAPSLLDRGAGPVSLADVVASDPEAELGAATAGRFGPRLPFLLKILAADAPLSLQVHPDLQQARAGFAEENERGVPPDAPHRNYKDAGHKPELLCALTPFEGLCGFRRPERTADLLDALGVDELKPHADALRTLPEEQALREVLTAVLAADRDAFAGTADAAARAA
;
A
#
# COMPACT_ATOMS: atom_id res chain seq x y z
N MET A 1 18.68 -20.30 -22.22
CA MET A 1 17.51 -19.80 -21.48
C MET A 1 16.70 -18.96 -22.43
N SER A 2 15.42 -19.26 -22.62
CA SER A 2 14.48 -18.34 -23.25
C SER A 2 14.16 -17.20 -22.28
N VAL A 3 13.86 -16.02 -22.81
CA VAL A 3 13.43 -14.86 -22.02
C VAL A 3 12.07 -14.44 -22.58
N ASP A 4 11.07 -14.38 -21.71
CA ASP A 4 9.72 -13.92 -22.06
C ASP A 4 9.59 -12.42 -21.82
N ARG A 5 9.14 -11.68 -22.84
CA ARG A 5 8.79 -10.27 -22.68
C ARG A 5 7.38 -10.19 -22.07
N LEU A 6 7.28 -9.53 -20.92
CA LEU A 6 6.00 -9.25 -20.29
C LEU A 6 5.35 -7.99 -20.90
N THR A 7 4.04 -8.07 -21.12
CA THR A 7 3.15 -6.93 -21.30
C THR A 7 2.41 -6.71 -19.98
N ASN A 8 2.62 -5.56 -19.36
CA ASN A 8 2.20 -5.29 -17.99
C ASN A 8 0.92 -4.44 -17.95
N THR A 9 0.12 -4.64 -16.90
CA THR A 9 -1.13 -3.89 -16.71
C THR A 9 -0.85 -2.59 -15.96
N VAL A 10 -1.31 -1.46 -16.49
CA VAL A 10 -1.30 -0.16 -15.81
C VAL A 10 -2.65 0.09 -15.14
N ARG A 11 -2.63 0.48 -13.87
CA ARG A 11 -3.82 0.78 -13.06
C ARG A 11 -4.07 2.29 -13.06
N PRO A 12 -5.22 2.76 -13.58
CA PRO A 12 -5.50 4.18 -13.73
C PRO A 12 -6.17 4.77 -12.49
N TYR A 13 -5.53 4.64 -11.32
CA TYR A 13 -6.08 5.25 -10.11
C TYR A 13 -5.91 6.78 -10.17
N ALA A 14 -6.91 7.52 -9.65
CA ALA A 14 -6.98 8.98 -9.78
C ALA A 14 -5.80 9.75 -9.15
N TRP A 15 -5.06 9.13 -8.22
CA TRP A 15 -3.86 9.71 -7.61
C TRP A 15 -2.60 9.57 -8.48
N GLY A 16 -2.68 8.86 -9.60
CA GLY A 16 -1.55 8.53 -10.45
C GLY A 16 -1.11 9.66 -11.36
N SER A 17 0.20 9.74 -11.63
CA SER A 17 0.77 10.66 -12.60
C SER A 17 0.30 10.32 -14.01
N VAL A 18 0.02 11.36 -14.81
CA VAL A 18 -0.32 11.22 -16.22
C VAL A 18 0.89 10.99 -17.12
N THR A 19 2.12 11.28 -16.65
CA THR A 19 3.34 11.26 -17.48
C THR A 19 4.44 10.32 -16.98
N ALA A 20 4.57 10.06 -15.67
CA ALA A 20 5.76 9.37 -15.13
C ALA A 20 5.97 7.94 -15.65
N ILE A 21 4.92 7.12 -15.74
CA ILE A 21 5.03 5.76 -16.32
C ILE A 21 5.28 5.84 -17.85
N PRO A 22 4.55 6.66 -18.63
CA PRO A 22 4.85 6.86 -20.05
C PRO A 22 6.28 7.27 -20.33
N GLU A 23 6.81 8.25 -19.59
CA GLU A 23 8.19 8.73 -19.72
C GLU A 23 9.21 7.61 -19.42
N LEU A 24 8.98 6.84 -18.34
CA LEU A 24 9.82 5.70 -17.99
C LEU A 24 9.84 4.62 -19.10
N LEU A 25 8.71 4.42 -19.78
CA LEU A 25 8.57 3.45 -20.87
C LEU A 25 9.00 4.00 -22.24
N GLY A 26 9.28 5.31 -22.36
CA GLY A 26 9.57 5.96 -23.63
C GLY A 26 8.36 6.02 -24.57
N THR A 27 7.16 6.15 -24.02
CA THR A 27 5.89 6.20 -24.77
C THR A 27 5.18 7.53 -24.55
N GLU A 28 4.33 7.93 -25.49
CA GLU A 28 3.51 9.14 -25.35
C GLU A 28 2.48 8.99 -24.20
N PRO A 29 2.30 10.01 -23.35
CA PRO A 29 1.23 10.04 -22.36
C PRO A 29 -0.15 9.85 -22.99
N THR A 30 -0.99 9.06 -22.33
CA THR A 30 -2.36 8.80 -22.79
C THR A 30 -3.32 9.94 -22.46
N GLY A 31 -2.91 10.87 -21.57
CA GLY A 31 -3.76 11.90 -20.99
C GLY A 31 -4.55 11.44 -19.75
N GLU A 32 -4.49 10.16 -19.40
CA GLU A 32 -5.19 9.56 -18.25
C GLU A 32 -4.21 9.22 -17.12
N PRO A 33 -4.62 9.27 -15.83
CA PRO A 33 -3.78 8.88 -14.71
C PRO A 33 -3.22 7.46 -14.86
N GLN A 34 -1.92 7.28 -14.54
CA GLN A 34 -1.23 5.98 -14.54
C GLN A 34 -0.54 5.79 -13.19
N ALA A 35 -1.22 5.12 -12.26
CA ALA A 35 -0.84 5.10 -10.86
C ALA A 35 0.12 3.96 -10.51
N GLU A 36 -0.19 2.75 -10.99
CA GLU A 36 0.62 1.57 -10.75
C GLU A 36 0.81 0.74 -12.02
N MET A 37 2.04 0.39 -12.39
CA MET A 37 2.30 -0.67 -13.39
C MET A 37 2.60 -1.97 -12.67
N TRP A 38 1.76 -2.99 -12.88
CA TRP A 38 1.86 -4.29 -12.21
C TRP A 38 2.64 -5.29 -13.06
N MET A 39 3.66 -5.88 -12.45
CA MET A 39 4.52 -6.91 -13.03
C MET A 39 4.42 -8.17 -12.19
N GLY A 40 3.75 -9.19 -12.72
CA GLY A 40 3.61 -10.47 -12.04
C GLY A 40 2.30 -11.18 -12.36
N ALA A 41 1.96 -12.18 -11.54
CA ALA A 41 0.84 -13.08 -11.77
C ALA A 41 -0.37 -12.78 -10.87
N HIS A 42 -0.58 -11.51 -10.49
CA HIS A 42 -1.68 -11.17 -9.59
C HIS A 42 -3.03 -11.32 -10.31
N PRO A 43 -4.03 -12.05 -9.76
CA PRO A 43 -5.26 -12.42 -10.48
C PRO A 43 -6.09 -11.21 -10.93
N GLY A 44 -6.08 -10.13 -10.16
CA GLY A 44 -6.81 -8.90 -10.52
C GLY A 44 -6.20 -8.06 -11.65
N ALA A 45 -4.95 -8.32 -12.08
CA ALA A 45 -4.28 -7.64 -13.19
C ALA A 45 -2.94 -8.35 -13.51
N PRO A 46 -2.96 -9.56 -14.09
CA PRO A 46 -1.75 -10.29 -14.39
C PRO A 46 -1.00 -9.65 -15.56
N SER A 47 0.33 -9.81 -15.59
CA SER A 47 1.12 -9.60 -16.79
C SER A 47 0.75 -10.65 -17.84
N LEU A 48 0.86 -10.27 -19.11
CA LEU A 48 0.71 -11.17 -20.26
C LEU A 48 2.06 -11.46 -20.89
N LEU A 49 2.18 -12.60 -21.54
CA LEU A 49 3.33 -12.98 -22.37
C LEU A 49 2.87 -13.72 -23.62
N ASP A 50 3.72 -13.78 -24.64
CA ASP A 50 3.42 -14.53 -25.87
C ASP A 50 4.66 -15.35 -26.27
N ARG A 51 4.51 -16.68 -26.30
CA ARG A 51 5.53 -17.65 -26.71
C ARG A 51 5.34 -18.14 -28.16
N GLY A 52 4.54 -17.43 -28.96
CA GLY A 52 4.27 -17.72 -30.39
C GLY A 52 2.86 -18.25 -30.69
N ALA A 53 1.99 -18.35 -29.68
CA ALA A 53 0.61 -18.85 -29.81
C ALA A 53 -0.44 -17.78 -29.47
N GLY A 54 0.00 -16.54 -29.25
CA GLY A 54 -0.84 -15.42 -28.81
C GLY A 54 -0.66 -15.12 -27.32
N PRO A 55 -1.22 -13.99 -26.85
CA PRO A 55 -1.07 -13.56 -25.46
C PRO A 55 -1.73 -14.54 -24.48
N VAL A 56 -1.00 -14.91 -23.43
CA VAL A 56 -1.46 -15.72 -22.30
C VAL A 56 -1.10 -15.02 -20.98
N SER A 57 -1.94 -15.21 -19.96
CA SER A 57 -1.69 -14.69 -18.62
C SER A 57 -0.50 -15.39 -17.98
N LEU A 58 0.40 -14.62 -17.36
CA LEU A 58 1.48 -15.16 -16.55
C LEU A 58 0.94 -16.01 -15.38
N ALA A 59 -0.25 -15.69 -14.86
CA ALA A 59 -0.88 -16.52 -13.84
C ALA A 59 -1.25 -17.91 -14.35
N ASP A 60 -1.77 -18.01 -15.57
CA ASP A 60 -2.14 -19.30 -16.18
C ASP A 60 -0.90 -20.12 -16.53
N VAL A 61 0.15 -19.46 -17.04
CA VAL A 61 1.44 -20.09 -17.33
C VAL A 61 2.03 -20.71 -16.07
N VAL A 62 2.14 -19.92 -14.98
CA VAL A 62 2.64 -20.40 -13.68
C VAL A 62 1.77 -21.51 -13.10
N ALA A 63 0.44 -21.42 -13.23
CA ALA A 63 -0.46 -22.45 -12.71
C ALA A 63 -0.36 -23.77 -13.49
N SER A 64 -0.04 -23.71 -14.78
CA SER A 64 0.04 -24.90 -15.66
C SER A 64 1.28 -25.77 -15.40
N ASP A 65 2.42 -25.16 -15.06
CA ASP A 65 3.66 -25.86 -14.70
C ASP A 65 4.48 -25.05 -13.67
N PRO A 66 4.06 -25.07 -12.39
CA PRO A 66 4.66 -24.22 -11.36
C PRO A 66 6.11 -24.60 -11.03
N GLU A 67 6.49 -25.87 -11.17
CA GLU A 67 7.86 -26.29 -10.91
C GLU A 67 8.81 -25.82 -12.02
N ALA A 68 8.39 -25.86 -13.29
CA ALA A 68 9.18 -25.32 -14.38
C ALA A 68 9.33 -23.79 -14.33
N GLU A 69 8.25 -23.07 -14.00
CA GLU A 69 8.23 -21.60 -14.03
C GLU A 69 8.80 -20.96 -12.75
N LEU A 70 8.58 -21.56 -11.57
CA LEU A 70 9.00 -21.00 -10.27
C LEU A 70 10.19 -21.74 -9.64
N GLY A 71 10.48 -22.96 -10.11
CA GLY A 71 11.39 -23.90 -9.45
C GLY A 71 10.71 -24.67 -8.32
N ALA A 72 11.12 -25.94 -8.13
CA ALA A 72 10.53 -26.86 -7.15
C ALA A 72 10.51 -26.30 -5.71
N ALA A 73 11.56 -25.57 -5.29
CA ALA A 73 11.63 -24.98 -3.95
C ALA A 73 10.56 -23.90 -3.73
N THR A 74 10.35 -23.02 -4.72
CA THR A 74 9.35 -21.96 -4.65
C THR A 74 7.94 -22.53 -4.72
N ALA A 75 7.70 -23.43 -5.68
CA ALA A 75 6.42 -24.10 -5.85
C ALA A 75 6.04 -24.92 -4.60
N GLY A 76 6.99 -25.66 -4.03
CA GLY A 76 6.75 -26.43 -2.80
C GLY A 76 6.43 -25.56 -1.58
N ARG A 77 6.99 -24.35 -1.49
CA ARG A 77 6.75 -23.43 -0.37
C ARG A 77 5.49 -22.59 -0.52
N PHE A 78 5.21 -22.08 -1.71
CA PHE A 78 4.16 -21.09 -1.95
C PHE A 78 2.98 -21.62 -2.77
N GLY A 79 3.09 -22.83 -3.31
CA GLY A 79 2.10 -23.42 -4.22
C GLY A 79 2.23 -22.89 -5.65
N PRO A 80 1.20 -23.08 -6.49
CA PRO A 80 1.22 -22.71 -7.91
C PRO A 80 0.96 -21.21 -8.14
N ARG A 81 1.69 -20.36 -7.41
CA ARG A 81 1.53 -18.89 -7.45
C ARG A 81 2.88 -18.19 -7.34
N LEU A 82 3.03 -17.11 -8.09
CA LEU A 82 4.15 -16.20 -7.93
C LEU A 82 4.05 -15.55 -6.52
N PRO A 83 5.08 -15.66 -5.66
CA PRO A 83 4.96 -15.24 -4.26
C PRO A 83 5.19 -13.73 -4.04
N PHE A 84 5.26 -12.95 -5.11
CA PHE A 84 5.41 -11.49 -5.04
C PHE A 84 4.66 -10.82 -6.19
N LEU A 85 4.41 -9.53 -6.02
CA LEU A 85 3.95 -8.62 -7.06
C LEU A 85 4.93 -7.46 -7.12
N LEU A 86 5.56 -7.25 -8.27
CA LEU A 86 6.40 -6.08 -8.48
C LEU A 86 5.52 -4.95 -9.04
N LYS A 87 5.76 -3.72 -8.57
CA LYS A 87 5.05 -2.54 -9.05
C LYS A 87 6.02 -1.40 -9.35
N ILE A 88 5.70 -0.62 -10.37
CA ILE A 88 6.12 0.79 -10.44
C ILE A 88 4.96 1.63 -9.93
N LEU A 89 5.22 2.50 -8.96
CA LEU A 89 4.24 3.47 -8.46
C LEU A 89 4.61 4.86 -8.99
N ALA A 90 3.63 5.56 -9.54
CA ALA A 90 3.76 6.92 -10.02
C ALA A 90 2.75 7.81 -9.29
N ALA A 91 3.09 8.17 -8.05
CA ALA A 91 2.22 8.97 -7.19
C ALA A 91 2.31 10.46 -7.53
N ASP A 92 1.17 11.05 -7.90
CA ASP A 92 1.01 12.49 -8.19
C ASP A 92 0.17 13.20 -7.11
N ALA A 93 -0.60 12.42 -6.34
CA ALA A 93 -1.28 12.87 -5.13
C ALA A 93 -0.90 12.01 -3.92
N PRO A 94 -0.98 12.55 -2.68
CA PRO A 94 -0.76 11.80 -1.46
C PRO A 94 -1.70 10.58 -1.35
N LEU A 95 -1.13 9.45 -0.93
CA LEU A 95 -1.89 8.22 -0.69
C LEU A 95 -2.43 8.19 0.75
N SER A 96 -3.44 7.35 0.97
CA SER A 96 -3.96 7.04 2.30
C SER A 96 -2.86 6.49 3.22
N LEU A 97 -2.90 6.84 4.50
CA LEU A 97 -2.15 6.11 5.54
C LEU A 97 -2.61 4.65 5.60
N GLN A 98 -1.67 3.72 5.71
CA GLN A 98 -1.92 2.29 5.69
C GLN A 98 -1.22 1.59 6.85
N VAL A 99 -1.87 0.54 7.36
CA VAL A 99 -1.27 -0.42 8.30
C VAL A 99 -1.59 -1.80 7.76
N HIS A 100 -0.58 -2.67 7.71
CA HIS A 100 -0.76 -4.07 7.33
C HIS A 100 -0.87 -4.92 8.60
N PRO A 101 -1.89 -5.78 8.72
CA PRO A 101 -1.99 -6.70 9.84
C PRO A 101 -0.83 -7.69 9.84
N ASP A 102 -0.48 -8.20 11.03
CA ASP A 102 0.38 -9.38 11.10
C ASP A 102 -0.32 -10.63 10.53
N LEU A 103 0.40 -11.74 10.42
CA LEU A 103 -0.15 -12.96 9.82
C LEU A 103 -1.32 -13.55 10.62
N GLN A 104 -1.32 -13.40 11.95
CA GLN A 104 -2.40 -13.93 12.79
C GLN A 104 -3.67 -13.09 12.61
N GLN A 105 -3.53 -11.77 12.63
CA GLN A 105 -4.61 -10.81 12.40
C GLN A 105 -5.18 -10.95 10.98
N ALA A 106 -4.34 -11.08 9.96
CA ALA A 106 -4.78 -11.26 8.57
C ALA A 106 -5.66 -12.51 8.41
N ARG A 107 -5.25 -13.64 9.00
CA ARG A 107 -6.00 -14.90 8.99
C ARG A 107 -7.35 -14.77 9.70
N ALA A 108 -7.35 -14.17 10.89
CA ALA A 108 -8.56 -14.00 11.68
C ALA A 108 -9.56 -13.07 10.98
N GLY A 109 -9.11 -11.90 10.51
CA GLY A 109 -9.97 -10.94 9.83
C GLY A 109 -10.51 -11.45 8.49
N PHE A 110 -9.69 -12.19 7.72
CA PHE A 110 -10.14 -12.82 6.47
C PHE A 110 -11.25 -13.86 6.73
N ALA A 111 -11.08 -14.70 7.76
CA ALA A 111 -12.09 -15.68 8.14
C ALA A 111 -13.38 -15.01 8.62
N GLU A 112 -13.30 -14.00 9.49
CA GLU A 112 -14.46 -13.28 10.02
C GLU A 112 -15.26 -12.59 8.90
N GLU A 113 -14.61 -11.87 7.98
CA GLU A 113 -15.30 -11.21 6.87
C GLU A 113 -15.96 -12.23 5.91
N ASN A 114 -15.37 -13.42 5.74
CA ASN A 114 -15.99 -14.51 4.97
C ASN A 114 -17.21 -15.12 5.67
N GLU A 115 -17.13 -15.36 6.98
CA GLU A 115 -18.25 -15.88 7.77
C GLU A 115 -19.44 -14.92 7.76
N ARG A 116 -19.17 -13.61 7.73
CA ARG A 116 -20.17 -12.55 7.57
C ARG A 116 -20.69 -12.40 6.14
N GLY A 117 -20.14 -13.14 5.18
CA GLY A 117 -20.53 -13.10 3.78
C GLY A 117 -20.17 -11.80 3.04
N VAL A 118 -19.15 -11.06 3.49
CA VAL A 118 -18.70 -9.83 2.82
C VAL A 118 -18.11 -10.18 1.45
N PRO A 119 -18.66 -9.68 0.33
CA PRO A 119 -18.14 -9.98 -1.00
C PRO A 119 -16.66 -9.58 -1.15
N PRO A 120 -15.83 -10.35 -1.89
CA PRO A 120 -14.40 -10.06 -2.05
C PRO A 120 -14.09 -8.69 -2.69
N ASP A 121 -15.02 -8.17 -3.49
CA ASP A 121 -14.94 -6.89 -4.19
C ASP A 121 -15.70 -5.76 -3.48
N ALA A 122 -16.31 -6.03 -2.32
CA ALA A 122 -17.03 -5.03 -1.58
C ALA A 122 -16.08 -3.89 -1.13
N PRO A 123 -16.50 -2.62 -1.23
CA PRO A 123 -15.64 -1.48 -0.88
C PRO A 123 -15.24 -1.43 0.59
N HIS A 124 -15.97 -2.15 1.45
CA HIS A 124 -15.71 -2.25 2.90
C HIS A 124 -14.99 -3.55 3.31
N ARG A 125 -14.54 -4.38 2.35
CA ARG A 125 -13.73 -5.57 2.60
C ARG A 125 -12.30 -5.16 2.91
N ASN A 126 -11.84 -5.37 4.15
CA ASN A 126 -10.49 -4.99 4.57
C ASN A 126 -9.49 -6.14 4.37
N TYR A 127 -9.91 -7.37 4.61
CA TYR A 127 -9.07 -8.56 4.52
C TYR A 127 -9.38 -9.30 3.21
N LYS A 128 -8.56 -9.07 2.19
CA LYS A 128 -8.72 -9.67 0.85
C LYS A 128 -8.11 -11.06 0.73
N ASP A 129 -7.17 -11.39 1.61
CA ASP A 129 -6.56 -12.70 1.74
C ASP A 129 -6.06 -12.93 3.17
N ALA A 130 -5.60 -14.15 3.46
CA ALA A 130 -5.12 -14.59 4.76
C ALA A 130 -3.61 -14.42 4.97
N GLY A 131 -2.93 -13.70 4.09
CA GLY A 131 -1.49 -13.44 4.14
C GLY A 131 -1.14 -12.15 4.87
N HIS A 132 0.05 -12.11 5.45
CA HIS A 132 0.67 -10.83 5.80
C HIS A 132 1.29 -10.21 4.53
N LYS A 133 1.40 -8.88 4.50
CA LYS A 133 1.86 -8.15 3.32
C LYS A 133 3.15 -7.40 3.63
N PRO A 134 4.32 -8.08 3.63
CA PRO A 134 5.58 -7.39 3.74
C PRO A 134 5.85 -6.63 2.44
N GLU A 135 6.24 -5.36 2.55
CA GLU A 135 6.48 -4.49 1.41
C GLU A 135 7.91 -3.94 1.46
N LEU A 136 8.51 -3.79 0.28
CA LEU A 136 9.79 -3.11 0.09
C LEU A 136 9.57 -1.99 -0.91
N LEU A 137 9.99 -0.77 -0.54
CA LEU A 137 9.96 0.38 -1.43
C LEU A 137 11.39 0.71 -1.89
N CYS A 138 11.56 0.88 -3.19
CA CYS A 138 12.79 1.37 -3.80
C CYS A 138 12.50 2.64 -4.59
N ALA A 139 13.08 3.76 -4.15
CA ALA A 139 12.92 5.04 -4.81
C ALA A 139 13.66 5.07 -6.16
N LEU A 140 12.92 5.29 -7.26
CA LEU A 140 13.49 5.49 -8.60
C LEU A 140 13.78 6.97 -8.89
N THR A 141 13.07 7.86 -8.19
CA THR A 141 13.21 9.32 -8.18
C THR A 141 13.25 9.79 -6.72
N PRO A 142 13.52 11.08 -6.43
CA PRO A 142 13.21 11.61 -5.10
C PRO A 142 11.80 11.21 -4.67
N PHE A 143 11.67 10.70 -3.45
CA PHE A 143 10.45 10.10 -2.94
C PHE A 143 10.25 10.50 -1.48
N GLU A 144 9.05 10.96 -1.17
CA GLU A 144 8.62 11.30 0.19
C GLU A 144 7.60 10.27 0.67
N GLY A 145 7.78 9.79 1.91
CA GLY A 145 6.88 8.80 2.50
C GLY A 145 6.91 8.86 4.03
N LEU A 146 5.80 8.45 4.63
CA LEU A 146 5.68 8.26 6.08
C LEU A 146 5.85 6.78 6.41
N CYS A 147 6.73 6.46 7.36
CA CYS A 147 6.99 5.08 7.77
C CYS A 147 7.24 5.00 9.28
N GLY A 148 6.33 4.35 10.00
CA GLY A 148 6.41 4.17 11.45
C GLY A 148 6.19 5.46 12.24
N PHE A 149 6.23 5.32 13.57
CA PHE A 149 6.14 6.44 14.50
C PHE A 149 7.53 7.02 14.79
N ARG A 150 7.58 8.34 15.01
CA ARG A 150 8.72 8.98 15.67
C ARG A 150 8.67 8.66 17.17
N ARG A 151 9.80 8.85 17.87
CA ARG A 151 9.81 8.79 19.34
C ARG A 151 8.82 9.81 19.92
N PRO A 152 8.07 9.46 20.98
CA PRO A 152 7.02 10.32 21.53
C PRO A 152 7.48 11.75 21.82
N GLU A 153 8.65 11.93 22.42
CA GLU A 153 9.15 13.25 22.82
C GLU A 153 9.44 14.12 21.59
N ARG A 154 9.95 13.52 20.50
CA ARG A 154 10.18 14.24 19.24
C ARG A 154 8.87 14.65 18.58
N THR A 155 7.84 13.83 18.71
CA THR A 155 6.49 14.19 18.24
C THR A 155 5.92 15.32 19.09
N ALA A 156 6.08 15.27 20.41
CA ALA A 156 5.61 16.31 21.32
C ALA A 156 6.27 17.68 21.01
N ASP A 157 7.58 17.69 20.78
CA ASP A 157 8.31 18.91 20.42
C ASP A 157 7.83 19.51 19.09
N LEU A 158 7.46 18.66 18.12
CA LEU A 158 6.87 19.11 16.85
C LEU A 158 5.48 19.71 17.06
N LEU A 159 4.64 19.08 17.89
CA LEU A 159 3.30 19.60 18.19
C LEU A 159 3.38 20.96 18.90
N ASP A 160 4.28 21.11 19.87
CA ASP A 160 4.47 22.39 20.57
C ASP A 160 4.99 23.49 19.65
N ALA A 161 5.87 23.14 18.71
CA ALA A 161 6.44 24.09 17.75
C ALA A 161 5.38 24.72 16.82
N LEU A 162 4.23 24.06 16.63
CA LEU A 162 3.10 24.61 15.87
C LEU A 162 2.37 25.73 16.62
N GLY A 163 2.53 25.84 17.94
CA GLY A 163 1.89 26.90 18.73
C GLY A 163 0.36 26.83 18.77
N VAL A 164 -0.22 25.64 18.55
CA VAL A 164 -1.67 25.40 18.55
C VAL A 164 -2.08 24.86 19.92
N ASP A 165 -2.89 25.61 20.66
CA ASP A 165 -3.27 25.30 22.04
C ASP A 165 -4.00 23.96 22.17
N GLU A 166 -4.82 23.62 21.17
CA GLU A 166 -5.59 22.37 21.10
C GLU A 166 -4.69 21.13 20.98
N LEU A 167 -3.43 21.28 20.55
CA LEU A 167 -2.47 20.17 20.45
C LEU A 167 -1.70 19.91 21.75
N LYS A 168 -1.70 20.86 22.71
CA LYS A 168 -0.96 20.74 23.98
C LYS A 168 -1.29 19.47 24.78
N PRO A 169 -2.57 19.06 24.93
CA PRO A 169 -2.88 17.83 25.65
C PRO A 169 -2.24 16.59 25.02
N HIS A 170 -2.12 16.56 23.69
CA HIS A 170 -1.45 15.47 22.98
C HIS A 170 0.06 15.49 23.18
N ALA A 171 0.68 16.68 23.17
CA ALA A 171 2.10 16.83 23.47
C ALA A 171 2.44 16.40 24.91
N ASP A 172 1.58 16.74 25.88
CA ASP A 172 1.74 16.33 27.29
C ASP A 172 1.61 14.81 27.45
N ALA A 173 0.63 14.19 26.81
CA ALA A 173 0.47 12.73 26.81
C ALA A 173 1.71 12.02 26.24
N LEU A 174 2.26 12.54 25.14
CA LEU A 174 3.49 12.02 24.51
C LEU A 174 4.73 12.10 25.40
N ARG A 175 4.78 13.03 26.37
CA ARG A 175 5.93 13.18 27.28
C ARG A 175 5.80 12.40 28.57
N THR A 176 4.57 12.11 28.99
CA THR A 176 4.29 11.63 30.35
C THR A 176 3.90 10.16 30.39
N LEU A 177 3.25 9.64 29.34
CA LEU A 177 2.82 8.26 29.26
C LEU A 177 3.92 7.34 28.72
N PRO A 178 3.90 6.03 29.06
CA PRO A 178 4.74 5.05 28.39
C PRO A 178 4.52 5.06 26.88
N GLU A 179 5.59 4.87 26.08
CA GLU A 179 5.60 5.06 24.63
C GLU A 179 4.42 4.41 23.90
N GLU A 180 4.16 3.11 24.14
CA GLU A 180 3.06 2.39 23.48
C GLU A 180 1.69 3.00 23.81
N GLN A 181 1.48 3.38 25.08
CA GLN A 181 0.24 3.97 25.53
C GLN A 181 0.06 5.38 24.93
N ALA A 182 1.12 6.18 24.95
CA ALA A 182 1.11 7.54 24.42
C ALA A 182 0.77 7.57 22.92
N LEU A 183 1.46 6.74 22.13
CA LEU A 183 1.23 6.65 20.68
C LEU A 183 -0.18 6.16 20.37
N ARG A 184 -0.66 5.13 21.08
CA ARG A 184 -2.03 4.62 20.92
C ARG A 184 -3.07 5.69 21.24
N GLU A 185 -2.92 6.37 22.37
CA GLU A 185 -3.87 7.37 22.85
C GLU A 185 -3.97 8.54 21.88
N VAL A 186 -2.84 9.13 21.50
CA VAL A 186 -2.82 10.29 20.60
C VAL A 186 -3.30 9.93 19.20
N LEU A 187 -2.85 8.80 18.63
CA LEU A 187 -3.32 8.37 17.32
C LEU A 187 -4.83 8.13 17.33
N THR A 188 -5.34 7.44 18.34
CA THR A 188 -6.78 7.17 18.47
C THR A 188 -7.56 8.46 18.61
N ALA A 189 -7.09 9.40 19.45
CA ALA A 189 -7.74 10.68 19.66
C ALA A 189 -7.86 11.49 18.36
N VAL A 190 -6.78 11.55 17.58
CA VAL A 190 -6.77 12.27 16.29
C VAL A 190 -7.67 11.60 15.25
N LEU A 191 -7.61 10.26 15.13
CA LEU A 191 -8.38 9.53 14.11
C LEU A 191 -9.87 9.40 14.46
N ALA A 192 -10.23 9.42 15.75
CA ALA A 192 -11.61 9.31 16.22
C ALA A 192 -12.26 10.68 16.48
N ALA A 193 -11.52 11.77 16.35
CA ALA A 193 -12.07 13.11 16.51
C ALA A 193 -13.18 13.37 15.48
N ASP A 194 -14.22 14.09 15.90
CA ASP A 194 -15.21 14.61 14.97
C ASP A 194 -14.53 15.52 13.95
N ARG A 195 -14.81 15.30 12.66
CA ARG A 195 -14.09 15.96 11.57
C ARG A 195 -14.28 17.47 11.59
N ASP A 196 -15.51 17.92 11.83
CA ASP A 196 -15.83 19.35 11.80
C ASP A 196 -15.23 20.05 13.03
N ALA A 197 -15.24 19.37 14.19
CA ALA A 197 -14.58 19.86 15.40
C ALA A 197 -13.05 19.93 15.25
N PHE A 198 -12.42 18.95 14.60
CA PHE A 198 -10.96 18.90 14.45
C PHE A 198 -10.42 19.74 13.28
N ALA A 199 -11.28 20.11 12.32
CA ALA A 199 -10.89 20.89 11.14
C ALA A 199 -10.19 22.20 11.52
N GLY A 200 -10.68 22.92 12.54
CA GLY A 200 -10.05 24.16 13.01
C GLY A 200 -8.62 23.95 13.52
N THR A 201 -8.40 22.88 14.28
CA THR A 201 -7.07 22.49 14.78
C THR A 201 -6.15 22.11 13.62
N ALA A 202 -6.63 21.32 12.66
CA ALA A 202 -5.87 20.92 11.48
C ALA A 202 -5.47 22.13 10.62
N ASP A 203 -6.40 23.05 10.39
CA ASP A 203 -6.15 24.29 9.64
C ASP A 203 -5.17 25.21 10.36
N ALA A 204 -5.25 25.31 11.69
CA ALA A 204 -4.30 26.07 12.50
C ALA A 204 -2.89 25.46 12.42
N ALA A 205 -2.79 24.13 12.54
CA ALA A 205 -1.53 23.40 12.39
C ALA A 205 -0.93 23.58 10.99
N ALA A 206 -1.75 23.48 9.94
CA ALA A 206 -1.31 23.65 8.55
C ALA A 206 -0.78 25.06 8.25
N ARG A 207 -1.34 26.10 8.88
CA ARG A 207 -0.83 27.48 8.74
C ARG A 207 0.47 27.74 9.50
N ALA A 208 0.75 26.94 10.53
CA ALA A 208 1.93 27.09 11.36
C ALA A 208 3.16 26.31 10.83
N ALA A 209 2.94 25.30 9.98
CA ALA A 209 3.97 24.48 9.33
C ALA A 209 4.59 25.16 8.11
#